data_AF-A0AAE4S5H6-F1
#
_entry.id   AF-A0AAE4S5H6-F1
#
_cell.length_a   1.000
_cell.length_b   1.000
_cell.length_c   1.000
_cell.angle_alpha   90.00
_cell.angle_beta   90.00
_cell.angle_gamma   90.00
#
_symmetry.space_group_name_H-M   'P 1'
#
loop_
_entity.id
_entity.type
_entity.pdbx_description
1 polymer ?
#
loop_
_entity_poly.entity_id
_entity_poly.type
_entity_poly.pdbx_seq_one_letter_code
_entity_poly.pdbx_strand_id
1 'polypeptide(L)'
;MQTMDQRPQKTSITVSTHIKERVCSRKRGNQTYDDVLEQMLNLLDVGEEGKVNGVVFLYEVPVRDEVRRLKSPVQLLLHVDKDGKFNLANTEFKILVSFCDTLEEALEEAGFQFADNLEEFSDPNIPMTNEAKEFGKKLQNMVWM
;
A
#
# COMPACT_ATOMS: atom_id res chain seq x y z
N MET A 1 14.48 35.71 -30.19
CA MET A 1 14.08 35.17 -28.87
C MET A 1 13.82 33.69 -29.03
N GLN A 2 14.70 32.82 -28.51
CA GLN A 2 14.50 31.37 -28.54
C GLN A 2 13.86 30.96 -27.20
N THR A 3 12.66 30.40 -27.27
CA THR A 3 11.97 29.76 -26.14
C THR A 3 12.72 28.47 -25.78
N MET A 4 13.35 28.46 -24.61
CA MET A 4 13.91 27.25 -24.03
C MET A 4 12.74 26.36 -23.58
N ASP A 5 12.49 25.28 -24.32
CA ASP A 5 11.65 24.17 -23.88
C ASP A 5 12.24 23.57 -22.59
N GLN A 6 11.64 23.90 -21.45
CA GLN A 6 11.92 23.23 -20.20
C GLN A 6 11.39 21.80 -20.29
N ARG A 7 12.27 20.85 -20.60
CA ARG A 7 11.96 19.42 -20.46
C ARG A 7 11.57 19.15 -19.01
N PRO A 8 10.50 18.38 -18.74
CA PRO A 8 10.14 17.99 -17.39
C PRO A 8 11.35 17.31 -16.76
N GLN A 9 11.80 17.82 -15.61
CA GLN A 9 12.79 17.15 -14.78
C GLN A 9 12.24 15.76 -14.47
N LYS A 10 12.80 14.74 -15.12
CA LYS A 10 12.52 13.35 -14.78
C LYS A 10 13.03 13.13 -13.36
N THR A 11 12.12 13.12 -12.40
CA THR A 11 12.40 12.66 -11.05
C THR A 11 12.81 11.20 -11.14
N SER A 12 14.11 10.93 -11.11
CA SER A 12 14.61 9.56 -11.13
C SER A 12 14.39 8.96 -9.76
N ILE A 13 13.35 8.15 -9.62
CA ILE A 13 13.20 7.28 -8.45
C ILE A 13 14.33 6.25 -8.54
N THR A 14 15.20 6.24 -7.54
CA THR A 14 16.33 5.29 -7.50
C THR A 14 15.78 3.92 -7.12
N VAL A 15 15.34 3.16 -8.12
CA VAL A 15 14.93 1.76 -7.93
C VAL A 15 16.17 0.96 -7.53
N SER A 16 16.08 0.22 -6.41
CA SER A 16 17.19 -0.61 -5.92
C SER A 16 17.66 -1.59 -7.00
N THR A 17 18.96 -1.84 -7.07
CA THR A 17 19.57 -2.70 -8.10
C THR A 17 18.94 -4.09 -8.12
N HIS A 18 18.56 -4.62 -6.96
CA HIS A 18 17.89 -5.90 -6.82
C HIS A 18 16.50 -5.92 -7.48
N ILE A 19 15.72 -4.84 -7.34
CA ILE A 19 14.42 -4.72 -8.03
C ILE A 19 14.62 -4.58 -9.54
N LYS A 20 15.64 -3.83 -9.99
CA LYS A 20 15.97 -3.75 -11.43
C LYS A 20 16.33 -5.10 -12.02
N GLU A 21 17.15 -5.89 -11.34
CA GLU A 21 17.52 -7.24 -11.78
C GLU A 21 16.30 -8.17 -11.87
N ARG A 22 15.39 -8.08 -10.91
CA ARG A 22 14.14 -8.86 -10.87
C ARG A 22 13.14 -8.44 -11.95
N VAL A 23 13.06 -7.16 -12.29
CA VAL A 23 12.27 -6.64 -13.42
C VAL A 23 12.87 -7.14 -14.74
N CYS A 24 14.19 -7.01 -14.91
CA CYS A 24 14.89 -7.45 -16.12
C CYS A 24 14.79 -8.96 -16.35
N SER A 25 14.83 -9.78 -15.29
CA SER A 25 14.74 -11.24 -15.40
C SER A 25 13.34 -11.75 -15.79
N ARG A 26 12.29 -10.93 -15.59
CA ARG A 26 10.90 -11.28 -15.93
C ARG A 26 10.45 -10.73 -17.28
N LYS A 27 11.21 -9.82 -17.90
CA LYS A 27 10.91 -9.26 -19.22
C LYS A 27 10.93 -10.37 -20.29
N ARG A 28 9.80 -10.59 -20.98
CA ARG A 28 9.72 -11.50 -22.13
C ARG A 28 9.40 -10.73 -23.41
N GLY A 29 10.20 -10.97 -24.46
CA GLY A 29 9.99 -10.36 -25.77
C GLY A 29 10.05 -8.82 -25.75
N ASN A 30 9.04 -8.18 -26.34
CA ASN A 30 8.99 -6.72 -26.53
C ASN A 30 8.31 -5.94 -25.38
N GLN A 31 8.09 -6.57 -24.22
CA GLN A 31 7.49 -5.89 -23.06
C GLN A 31 8.29 -4.64 -22.66
N THR A 32 7.61 -3.55 -22.34
CA THR A 32 8.22 -2.33 -21.79
C THR A 32 8.44 -2.48 -20.28
N TYR A 33 9.23 -1.56 -19.69
CA TYR A 33 9.43 -1.56 -18.23
C TYR A 33 8.12 -1.37 -17.47
N ASP A 34 7.23 -0.52 -17.99
CA ASP A 34 5.95 -0.21 -17.36
C ASP A 34 5.00 -1.44 -17.43
N ASP A 35 5.01 -2.19 -18.53
CA ASP A 35 4.25 -3.45 -18.64
C ASP A 35 4.70 -4.50 -17.61
N VAL A 36 6.01 -4.56 -17.34
CA VAL A 36 6.58 -5.48 -16.34
C VAL A 36 6.27 -4.97 -14.93
N LEU A 37 6.26 -3.66 -14.70
CA LEU A 37 5.89 -3.06 -13.41
C LEU A 37 4.40 -3.27 -13.10
N GLU A 38 3.50 -3.11 -14.07
CA GLU A 38 2.07 -3.44 -13.91
C GLU A 38 1.87 -4.94 -13.64
N GLN A 39 2.62 -5.80 -14.33
CA GLN A 39 2.62 -7.24 -14.03
C GLN A 39 3.20 -7.54 -12.64
N MET A 40 4.21 -6.79 -12.18
CA MET A 40 4.78 -6.94 -10.84
C MET A 40 3.87 -6.40 -9.75
N LEU A 41 3.08 -5.35 -10.01
CA LEU A 41 2.01 -4.89 -9.12
C LEU A 41 0.90 -5.95 -9.00
N ASN A 42 0.57 -6.64 -10.10
CA ASN A 42 -0.33 -7.80 -10.11
C ASN A 42 0.31 -9.10 -9.57
N LEU A 43 1.64 -9.13 -9.42
CA LEU A 43 2.44 -10.21 -8.81
C LEU A 43 3.00 -9.81 -7.44
N LEU A 44 2.48 -8.74 -6.82
CA LEU A 44 2.64 -8.46 -5.38
C LEU A 44 1.84 -9.45 -4.52
N ASP A 45 1.63 -10.66 -5.03
CA ASP A 45 1.33 -11.81 -4.21
C ASP A 45 2.66 -12.39 -3.74
N VAL A 46 2.94 -12.13 -2.46
CA VAL A 46 3.85 -12.86 -1.57
C VAL A 46 5.35 -12.66 -1.82
N GLY A 47 5.99 -11.99 -0.84
CA GLY A 47 7.43 -11.81 -0.76
C GLY A 47 8.23 -13.12 -0.78
N GLU A 48 9.46 -13.05 -1.28
CA GLU A 48 10.43 -14.11 -1.03
C GLU A 48 10.90 -14.05 0.43
N GLU A 49 10.79 -15.21 1.09
CA GLU A 49 11.21 -15.57 2.45
C GLU A 49 11.24 -14.46 3.50
N GLY A 50 10.04 -14.04 3.87
CA GLY A 50 9.68 -13.82 5.26
C GLY A 50 8.71 -14.90 5.68
N LYS A 51 9.05 -15.79 6.63
CA LYS A 51 8.00 -16.61 7.25
C LYS A 51 6.98 -15.63 7.81
N VAL A 52 5.72 -15.68 7.37
CA VAL A 52 4.64 -14.97 8.07
C VAL A 52 4.77 -15.34 9.54
N ASN A 53 5.18 -14.38 10.36
CA ASN A 53 5.45 -14.61 11.78
C ASN A 53 4.13 -14.78 12.53
N GLY A 54 3.05 -14.22 11.98
CA GLY A 54 1.71 -14.43 12.49
C GLY A 54 0.68 -13.55 11.80
N VAL A 55 -0.45 -13.43 12.47
CA VAL A 55 -1.57 -12.58 12.09
C VAL A 55 -1.90 -11.70 13.28
N VAL A 56 -2.08 -10.40 13.03
CA VAL A 56 -2.59 -9.45 14.01
C VAL A 56 -3.87 -8.81 13.48
N PHE A 57 -4.63 -8.18 14.36
CA PHE A 57 -5.94 -7.63 14.01
C PHE A 57 -5.99 -6.14 14.35
N LEU A 58 -6.35 -5.34 13.37
CA LEU A 58 -6.67 -3.93 13.54
C LEU A 58 -8.14 -3.81 13.93
N TYR A 59 -8.41 -3.25 15.11
CA TYR A 59 -9.77 -3.12 15.66
C TYR A 59 -10.30 -1.69 15.59
N GLU A 60 -9.41 -0.70 15.57
CA GLU A 60 -9.73 0.71 15.71
C GLU A 60 -8.86 1.51 14.76
N VAL A 61 -9.40 2.59 14.22
CA VAL A 61 -8.73 3.48 13.26
C VAL A 61 -9.07 4.94 13.58
N PRO A 62 -8.13 5.88 13.40
CA PRO A 62 -8.43 7.30 13.52
C PRO A 62 -9.30 7.75 12.35
N VAL A 63 -10.43 8.41 12.61
CA VAL A 63 -11.30 8.99 11.59
C VAL A 63 -11.72 10.38 12.06
N ARG A 64 -11.31 11.43 11.32
CA ARG A 64 -11.66 12.83 11.61
C ARG A 64 -11.38 13.21 13.09
N ASP A 65 -10.16 12.98 13.53
CA ASP A 65 -9.65 13.26 14.88
C ASP A 65 -10.25 12.40 16.02
N GLU A 66 -11.09 11.41 15.71
CA GLU A 66 -11.63 10.45 16.69
C GLU A 66 -11.18 9.02 16.39
N VAL A 67 -10.85 8.25 17.44
CA VAL A 67 -10.61 6.81 17.29
C VAL A 67 -11.96 6.10 17.14
N ARG A 68 -12.18 5.46 15.98
CA ARG A 68 -13.41 4.73 15.66
C ARG A 68 -13.14 3.23 15.60
N ARG A 69 -14.00 2.46 16.24
CA ARG A 69 -13.96 0.99 16.20
C ARG A 69 -14.52 0.47 14.88
N LEU A 70 -13.82 -0.48 14.28
CA LEU A 70 -14.25 -1.18 13.07
C LEU A 70 -15.40 -2.15 13.38
N LYS A 71 -16.35 -2.29 12.45
CA LYS A 71 -17.46 -3.25 12.54
C LYS A 71 -16.97 -4.70 12.59
N SER A 72 -15.87 -4.97 11.91
CA SER A 72 -15.14 -6.23 11.93
C SER A 72 -13.64 -5.95 11.95
N PRO A 73 -12.83 -6.72 12.69
CA PRO A 73 -11.39 -6.51 12.74
C PRO A 73 -10.76 -6.76 11.37
N VAL A 74 -9.82 -5.92 10.96
CA VAL A 74 -9.05 -6.11 9.73
C VAL A 74 -7.85 -6.99 10.05
N GLN A 75 -7.72 -8.08 9.31
CA GLN A 75 -6.62 -9.03 9.48
C GLN A 75 -5.36 -8.49 8.80
N LEU A 76 -4.26 -8.35 9.54
CA LEU A 76 -2.96 -7.93 9.01
C LEU A 76 -1.97 -9.10 9.11
N LEU A 77 -1.30 -9.40 7.99
CA LEU A 77 -0.18 -10.34 7.98
C LEU A 77 1.02 -9.68 8.65
N LEU A 78 1.56 -10.32 9.68
CA LEU A 78 2.73 -9.84 10.40
C LEU A 78 4.00 -10.51 9.86
N HIS A 79 4.97 -9.66 9.51
CA HIS A 79 6.33 -10.06 9.20
C HIS A 79 7.34 -9.29 10.06
N VAL A 80 8.24 -10.02 10.72
CA VAL A 80 9.37 -9.48 11.46
C VAL A 80 10.62 -9.78 10.65
N ASP A 81 11.31 -8.72 10.21
CA ASP A 81 12.50 -8.88 9.39
C ASP A 81 13.73 -9.33 10.21
N LYS A 82 14.87 -9.48 9.54
CA LYS A 82 16.12 -9.94 10.15
C LYS A 82 16.69 -8.96 11.18
N ASP A 83 16.31 -7.69 11.08
CA ASP A 83 16.73 -6.63 12.00
C ASP A 83 15.71 -6.43 13.13
N GLY A 84 14.69 -7.28 13.20
CA GLY A 84 13.66 -7.25 14.23
C GLY A 84 12.56 -6.22 13.96
N LYS A 85 12.48 -5.64 12.76
CA LYS A 85 11.46 -4.64 12.41
C LYS A 85 10.13 -5.28 12.07
N PHE A 86 9.06 -4.64 12.52
CA PHE A 86 7.69 -5.05 12.28
C PHE A 86 7.19 -4.51 10.94
N ASN A 87 6.57 -5.38 10.16
CA ASN A 87 5.94 -5.07 8.89
C ASN A 87 4.54 -5.69 8.88
N LEU A 88 3.54 -4.93 8.43
CA LEU A 88 2.14 -5.37 8.36
C LEU A 88 1.62 -5.23 6.94
N ALA A 89 0.87 -6.21 6.47
CA ALA A 89 0.27 -6.17 5.14
C ALA A 89 -1.18 -6.63 5.13
N ASN A 90 -2.02 -5.93 4.39
CA ASN A 90 -3.35 -6.38 4.01
C ASN A 90 -3.69 -5.85 2.61
N THR A 91 -3.82 -6.77 1.65
CA THR A 91 -4.13 -6.44 0.25
C THR A 91 -5.57 -5.99 0.06
N GLU A 92 -6.48 -6.49 0.90
CA GLU A 92 -7.91 -6.21 0.84
C GLU A 92 -8.24 -4.72 1.04
N PHE A 93 -7.51 -4.05 1.92
CA PHE A 93 -7.65 -2.66 2.34
C PHE A 93 -6.43 -1.82 1.96
N LYS A 94 -5.54 -2.34 1.10
CA LYS A 94 -4.36 -1.64 0.59
C LYS A 94 -3.46 -1.06 1.71
N ILE A 95 -3.23 -1.85 2.75
CA ILE A 95 -2.35 -1.50 3.87
C ILE A 95 -1.00 -2.18 3.66
N LEU A 96 0.07 -1.39 3.72
CA LEU A 96 1.45 -1.87 3.71
C LEU A 96 2.29 -1.00 4.64
N VAL A 97 2.56 -1.52 5.83
CA VAL A 97 3.41 -0.89 6.85
C VAL A 97 4.76 -1.58 6.85
N SER A 98 5.85 -0.81 6.93
CA SER A 98 7.20 -1.37 6.89
C SER A 98 8.14 -0.64 7.84
N PHE A 99 9.13 -1.38 8.34
CA PHE A 99 10.27 -0.85 9.11
C PHE A 99 9.94 -0.23 10.48
N CYS A 100 8.87 -0.65 11.14
CA CYS A 100 8.53 -0.18 12.49
C CYS A 100 9.39 -0.86 13.57
N ASP A 101 9.74 -0.14 14.63
CA ASP A 101 10.51 -0.67 15.76
C ASP A 101 9.64 -1.51 16.69
N THR A 102 8.35 -1.19 16.78
CA THR A 102 7.39 -1.90 17.62
C THR A 102 6.14 -2.32 16.85
N LEU A 103 5.42 -3.31 17.38
CA LEU A 103 4.12 -3.71 16.85
C LEU A 103 3.06 -2.61 17.04
N GLU A 104 3.15 -1.82 18.12
CA GLU A 104 2.23 -0.72 18.41
C GLU A 104 2.33 0.37 17.34
N GLU A 105 3.55 0.85 17.05
CA GLU A 105 3.81 1.79 15.95
C GLU A 105 3.30 1.24 14.60
N ALA A 106 3.52 -0.05 14.35
CA ALA A 106 3.07 -0.66 13.11
C ALA A 106 1.53 -0.69 12.98
N LEU A 107 0.82 -0.92 14.10
CA LEU A 107 -0.63 -0.91 14.14
C LEU A 107 -1.21 0.51 14.04
N GLU A 108 -0.56 1.50 14.66
CA GLU A 108 -0.93 2.91 14.51
C GLU A 108 -0.80 3.36 13.05
N GLU A 109 0.34 3.06 12.40
CA GLU A 109 0.57 3.35 10.99
C GLU A 109 -0.44 2.64 10.08
N ALA A 110 -0.79 1.38 10.38
CA ALA A 110 -1.83 0.65 9.65
C ALA A 110 -3.20 1.34 9.80
N GLY A 111 -3.49 1.89 10.99
CA GLY A 111 -4.68 2.67 11.25
C GLY A 111 -4.72 3.96 10.43
N PHE A 112 -3.61 4.69 10.35
CA PHE A 112 -3.50 5.90 9.52
C PHE A 112 -3.67 5.59 8.03
N GLN A 113 -3.01 4.55 7.50
CA GLN A 113 -3.21 4.15 6.10
C GLN A 113 -4.66 3.76 5.80
N PHE A 114 -5.34 3.09 6.73
CA PHE A 114 -6.77 2.81 6.58
C PHE A 114 -7.60 4.11 6.53
N ALA A 115 -7.29 5.06 7.42
CA ALA A 115 -7.97 6.35 7.50
C ALA A 115 -7.79 7.19 6.24
N ASP A 116 -6.55 7.28 5.75
CA ASP A 116 -6.20 7.99 4.51
C ASP A 116 -6.93 7.38 3.32
N ASN A 117 -6.94 6.04 3.22
CA ASN A 117 -7.72 5.34 2.21
C ASN A 117 -9.22 5.64 2.35
N LEU A 118 -9.76 5.66 3.57
CA LEU A 118 -11.18 5.97 3.78
C LEU A 118 -11.49 7.40 3.32
N GLU A 119 -10.66 8.38 3.65
CA GLU A 119 -10.84 9.77 3.24
C GLU A 119 -10.74 9.92 1.72
N GLU A 120 -9.66 9.41 1.13
CA GLU A 120 -9.42 9.49 -0.31
C GLU A 120 -10.56 8.83 -1.09
N PHE A 121 -10.85 7.54 -0.84
CA PHE A 121 -11.82 6.76 -1.63
C PHE A 121 -13.30 7.06 -1.30
N SER A 122 -13.56 7.92 -0.31
CA SER A 122 -14.92 8.38 0.02
C SER A 122 -15.24 9.79 -0.46
N ASP A 123 -14.25 10.55 -0.94
CA ASP A 123 -14.48 11.94 -1.33
C ASP A 123 -15.31 12.02 -2.63
N PRO A 124 -16.54 12.57 -2.59
CA PRO A 124 -17.38 12.71 -3.79
C PRO A 124 -16.80 13.69 -4.81
N ASN A 125 -15.84 14.52 -4.43
CA ASN A 125 -15.22 15.52 -5.31
C ASN A 125 -14.08 14.94 -6.14
N ILE A 126 -13.57 13.74 -5.80
CA ILE A 126 -12.49 13.11 -6.54
C ILE A 126 -13.08 12.24 -7.66
N PRO A 127 -12.76 12.51 -8.94
CA PRO A 127 -13.19 11.65 -10.04
C PRO A 127 -12.53 10.27 -9.94
N MET A 128 -13.34 9.25 -9.68
CA MET A 128 -12.88 7.87 -9.49
C MET A 128 -13.45 6.89 -10.50
N THR A 129 -12.68 5.84 -10.79
CA THR A 129 -13.17 4.66 -11.50
C THR A 129 -14.25 3.93 -10.68
N ASN A 130 -14.98 3.01 -11.30
CA ASN A 130 -16.01 2.25 -10.60
C ASN A 130 -15.40 1.36 -9.51
N GLU A 131 -14.25 0.77 -9.78
CA GLU A 131 -13.51 -0.09 -8.84
C GLU A 131 -13.06 0.70 -7.61
N ALA A 132 -12.56 1.93 -7.80
CA ALA A 132 -12.19 2.82 -6.71
C ALA A 132 -13.40 3.22 -5.86
N LYS A 133 -14.57 3.46 -6.47
CA LYS A 133 -15.82 3.76 -5.74
C LYS A 133 -16.34 2.55 -4.96
N GLU A 134 -16.23 1.35 -5.51
CA GLU A 134 -16.60 0.12 -4.80
C GLU A 134 -15.69 -0.13 -3.60
N PHE A 135 -14.39 0.14 -3.77
CA PHE A 135 -13.43 0.10 -2.67
C PHE A 135 -13.76 1.14 -1.58
N GLY A 136 -14.11 2.38 -1.96
CA GLY A 136 -14.57 3.41 -1.02
C GLY A 136 -15.81 2.97 -0.21
N LYS A 137 -16.82 2.41 -0.89
CA LYS A 137 -18.01 1.84 -0.21
C LYS A 137 -17.62 0.72 0.75
N LYS A 138 -16.65 -0.12 0.38
CA LYS A 138 -16.15 -1.19 1.25
C LYS A 138 -15.50 -0.62 2.52
N LEU A 139 -14.66 0.40 2.41
CA LEU A 139 -14.05 1.09 3.55
C LEU A 139 -15.11 1.72 4.46
N GLN A 140 -16.08 2.45 3.89
CA GLN A 140 -17.18 3.05 4.64
C GLN A 140 -18.00 2.00 5.39
N ASN A 141 -18.23 0.83 4.77
CA ASN A 141 -18.96 -0.26 5.41
C ASN A 141 -18.23 -0.85 6.62
N MET A 142 -16.92 -0.70 6.73
CA MET A 142 -16.12 -1.19 7.86
C MET A 142 -16.17 -0.28 9.09
N VAL A 143 -16.56 0.99 8.95
CA VAL A 143 -16.57 1.96 10.05
C VAL A 143 -18.00 2.26 10.50
N TRP A 144 -18.20 2.45 11.80
CA TRP A 144 -19.41 3.11 12.32
C TRP A 144 -19.28 4.62 12.08
N MET A 145 -19.77 5.07 10.93
CA MET A 145 -19.82 6.50 10.55
C MET A 145 -20.85 7.24 11.40
#